data_AF-A0A0F9SBT8-F1
#
_entry.id   AF-A0A0F9SBT8-F1
#
_cell.length_a   1.000
_cell.length_b   1.000
_cell.length_c   1.000
_cell.angle_alpha   90.00
_cell.angle_beta   90.00
_cell.angle_gamma   90.00
#
_symmetry.space_group_name_H-M   'P 1'
#
loop_
_entity.id
_entity.type
_entity.pdbx_description
1 polymer ?
#
loop_
_entity_poly.entity_id
_entity_poly.type
_entity_poly.pdbx_seq_one_letter_code
_entity_poly.pdbx_strand_id
1 'polypeptide(L)'
;MNPLVLIEWVDSHSNGEGWVDIDSFDPKNTVVYSVGWLIHDDAVSKVIMPHICLNSDECFGVMTIPTVAICSITVLVDEQGNKYSLKGGDMTIQ
;
A
#
# COMPACT_ATOMS: atom_id res chain seq x y z
N MET A 1 -0.15 12.72 -13.75
CA MET A 1 0.17 11.28 -13.63
C MET A 1 -0.45 10.81 -12.33
N ASN A 2 -0.85 9.54 -12.17
CA ASN A 2 -1.24 9.06 -10.84
C ASN A 2 -0.04 9.21 -9.88
N PRO A 3 -0.22 9.55 -8.60
CA PRO A 3 0.91 9.68 -7.68
C PRO A 3 1.46 8.30 -7.30
N LEU A 4 2.78 8.21 -7.11
CA LEU A 4 3.42 7.03 -6.51
C LEU A 4 3.38 7.19 -4.99
N VAL A 5 2.83 6.20 -4.28
CA VAL A 5 2.63 6.28 -2.83
C VAL A 5 3.24 5.09 -2.11
N LEU A 6 3.67 5.30 -0.86
CA LEU A 6 3.90 4.28 0.15
C LEU A 6 2.70 4.29 1.10
N ILE A 7 2.01 3.16 1.22
CA ILE A 7 0.88 2.97 2.11
C ILE A 7 1.30 2.04 3.24
N GLU A 8 1.14 2.50 4.48
CA GLU A 8 1.17 1.67 5.68
C GLU A 8 -0.27 1.28 6.03
N TRP A 9 -0.52 0.00 6.20
CA TRP A 9 -1.86 -0.51 6.48
C TRP A 9 -1.84 -1.80 7.28
N VAL A 10 -2.99 -2.13 7.84
CA VAL A 10 -3.21 -3.32 8.65
C VAL A 10 -3.84 -4.41 7.79
N ASP A 11 -3.15 -5.52 7.63
CA ASP A 11 -3.64 -6.71 6.93
C ASP A 11 -3.95 -7.84 7.93
N SER A 12 -4.84 -8.73 7.49
CA SER A 12 -5.01 -10.03 8.09
C SER A 12 -3.73 -10.85 8.00
N HIS A 13 -3.44 -11.62 9.05
CA HIS A 13 -2.46 -12.71 8.95
C HIS A 13 -3.14 -14.04 9.20
N SER A 14 -2.54 -15.10 8.68
CA SER A 14 -2.96 -16.47 8.94
C SER A 14 -1.85 -17.19 9.70
N ASN A 15 -2.24 -18.04 10.65
CA ASN A 15 -1.33 -18.79 11.51
C ASN A 15 -0.65 -20.00 10.79
N GLY A 16 -0.45 -19.92 9.48
CA GLY A 16 0.18 -20.97 8.66
C GLY A 16 -0.81 -21.94 8.01
N GLU A 17 -0.29 -23.09 7.57
CA GLU A 17 -1.07 -24.10 6.84
C GLU A 17 -1.82 -25.06 7.79
N GLY A 18 -3.11 -25.28 7.53
CA GLY A 18 -3.91 -26.31 8.18
C GLY A 18 -4.82 -25.80 9.32
N TRP A 19 -5.30 -26.75 10.12
CA TRP A 19 -6.15 -26.47 11.28
C TRP A 19 -5.27 -26.22 12.51
N VAL A 20 -5.52 -25.11 13.21
CA VAL A 20 -4.84 -24.75 14.46
C VAL A 20 -5.80 -24.81 15.64
N ASP A 21 -5.28 -25.04 16.84
CA ASP A 21 -6.06 -24.96 18.07
C ASP A 21 -6.47 -23.50 18.33
N ILE A 22 -7.70 -23.26 18.78
CA ILE A 22 -8.23 -21.93 19.06
C ILE A 22 -7.39 -21.19 20.12
N ASP A 23 -6.88 -21.93 21.11
CA ASP A 23 -6.07 -21.36 22.19
C ASP A 23 -4.62 -21.07 21.74
N SER A 24 -4.24 -21.54 20.53
CA SER A 24 -2.93 -21.29 19.92
C SER A 24 -2.93 -20.14 18.91
N PHE A 25 -4.09 -19.53 18.65
CA PHE A 25 -4.21 -18.44 17.67
C PHE A 25 -3.75 -17.09 18.26
N ASP A 26 -2.85 -16.38 17.58
CA ASP A 26 -2.43 -15.02 17.97
C ASP A 26 -3.25 -14.00 17.17
N PRO A 27 -4.22 -13.29 17.78
CA PRO A 27 -5.17 -12.43 17.07
C PRO A 27 -4.58 -11.06 16.68
N LYS A 28 -3.25 -10.90 16.70
CA LYS A 28 -2.62 -9.66 16.24
C LYS A 28 -2.91 -9.45 14.76
N ASN A 29 -2.85 -8.21 14.30
CA ASN A 29 -2.85 -7.93 12.87
C ASN A 29 -1.40 -7.75 12.39
N THR A 30 -1.18 -7.81 11.09
CA THR A 30 0.14 -7.51 10.51
C THR A 30 0.14 -6.12 9.90
N VAL A 31 1.10 -5.29 10.31
CA VAL A 31 1.36 -4.01 9.63
C VAL A 31 2.16 -4.30 8.37
N VAL A 32 1.62 -3.87 7.23
CA VAL A 32 2.21 -4.07 5.90
C VAL A 32 2.49 -2.71 5.28
N TYR A 33 3.59 -2.66 4.54
CA TYR A 33 3.95 -1.52 3.71
C TYR A 33 3.83 -1.91 2.24
N SER A 34 3.11 -1.11 1.47
CA SER A 34 2.92 -1.35 0.04
C SER A 34 3.23 -0.09 -0.75
N VAL A 35 3.95 -0.25 -1.87
CA VAL A 35 4.30 0.86 -2.77
C VAL A 35 3.65 0.62 -4.12
N GLY A 36 3.01 1.64 -4.66
CA GLY A 36 2.42 1.57 -5.99
C GLY A 36 1.82 2.90 -6.42
N TRP A 37 1.43 2.96 -7.69
CA TRP A 37 0.74 4.12 -8.26
C TRP A 37 -0.72 4.10 -7.81
N LEU A 38 -1.19 5.18 -7.19
CA LEU A 38 -2.57 5.29 -6.70
C LEU A 38 -3.52 5.56 -7.86
N ILE A 39 -4.26 4.53 -8.28
CA ILE A 39 -5.15 4.61 -9.45
C ILE A 39 -6.62 4.84 -9.07
N HIS A 40 -6.96 4.66 -7.80
CA HIS A 40 -8.28 4.93 -7.24
C HIS A 40 -8.15 5.35 -5.78
N ASP A 41 -8.90 6.37 -5.39
CA ASP A 41 -8.95 6.89 -4.03
C ASP A 41 -10.38 7.33 -3.72
N ASP A 42 -11.05 6.62 -2.81
CA ASP A 42 -12.31 7.07 -2.23
C ASP A 42 -12.40 6.78 -0.72
N ALA A 43 -13.54 7.11 -0.13
CA ALA A 43 -13.79 6.91 1.29
C ALA A 43 -13.79 5.43 1.73
N VAL A 44 -13.93 4.49 0.79
CA VAL A 44 -14.08 3.05 1.05
C VAL A 44 -12.78 2.31 0.80
N SER A 45 -12.04 2.68 -0.25
CA SER A 45 -10.88 1.94 -0.73
C SER A 45 -9.85 2.82 -1.43
N LYS A 46 -8.61 2.35 -1.40
CA LYS A 46 -7.52 2.78 -2.28
C LYS A 46 -7.14 1.63 -3.18
N VAL A 47 -6.84 1.91 -4.45
CA VAL A 47 -6.28 0.90 -5.37
C VAL A 47 -4.91 1.37 -5.81
N ILE A 48 -3.91 0.52 -5.60
CA ILE A 48 -2.54 0.76 -6.04
C ILE A 48 -2.11 -0.25 -7.11
N MET A 49 -1.22 0.20 -7.98
CA MET A 49 -0.64 -0.59 -9.06
C MET A 49 0.89 -0.55 -8.96
N PRO A 50 1.55 -1.63 -8.50
CA PRO A 50 3.00 -1.65 -8.30
C PRO A 50 3.80 -1.66 -9.60
N HIS A 51 3.29 -2.33 -10.63
CA HIS A 51 3.96 -2.49 -11.92
C HIS A 51 3.09 -1.95 -13.06
N ILE A 52 3.61 -0.95 -13.77
CA ILE A 52 2.97 -0.32 -14.93
C ILE A 52 3.97 -0.31 -16.08
N CYS A 53 3.53 -0.72 -17.27
CA CYS A 53 4.28 -0.53 -18.50
C CYS A 53 4.08 0.90 -19.03
N LEU A 54 5.15 1.65 -19.27
CA LEU A 54 5.05 3.02 -19.80
C LEU A 54 4.60 3.07 -21.27
N ASN A 55 4.78 1.96 -22.00
CA ASN A 55 4.56 1.88 -23.44
C ASN A 55 3.41 0.90 -23.82
N SER A 56 2.65 0.41 -22.84
CA SER A 56 1.47 -0.44 -23.06
C SER A 56 0.44 -0.23 -21.95
N ASP A 57 -0.79 -0.68 -22.17
CA ASP A 57 -1.86 -0.63 -21.16
C ASP A 57 -1.77 -1.79 -20.15
N GLU A 58 -0.62 -2.46 -20.08
CA GLU A 58 -0.41 -3.62 -19.22
C GLU A 58 0.03 -3.20 -17.82
N CYS A 59 -0.48 -3.94 -16.84
CA CYS A 59 -0.13 -3.77 -15.44
C CYS A 59 -0.16 -5.11 -14.70
N PHE A 60 0.49 -5.16 -13.55
CA PHE A 60 0.51 -6.35 -12.71
C PHE A 60 0.56 -5.99 -11.22
N GLY A 61 -0.05 -6.86 -10.40
CA GLY A 61 -0.06 -6.71 -8.95
C GLY A 61 -1.05 -5.67 -8.41
N VAL A 62 -2.13 -5.37 -9.15
CA VAL A 62 -3.18 -4.46 -8.70
C VAL A 62 -3.71 -4.92 -7.33
N MET A 63 -3.72 -3.99 -6.37
CA MET A 63 -4.12 -4.28 -4.99
C MET A 63 -5.15 -3.23 -4.53
N THR A 64 -6.26 -3.72 -3.98
CA THR A 64 -7.29 -2.88 -3.34
C THR A 64 -7.11 -2.96 -1.83
N ILE A 65 -6.96 -1.81 -1.17
CA ILE A 65 -6.78 -1.69 0.27
C ILE A 65 -7.99 -0.92 0.83
N PRO A 66 -8.75 -1.48 1.78
CA PRO A 66 -9.83 -0.76 2.44
C PRO A 66 -9.29 0.49 3.14
N THR A 67 -9.93 1.65 2.96
CA THR A 67 -9.49 2.92 3.58
C THR A 67 -9.43 2.80 5.10
N VAL A 68 -10.32 2.01 5.71
CA VAL A 68 -10.35 1.74 7.16
C VAL A 68 -9.13 0.98 7.69
N ALA A 69 -8.38 0.30 6.81
CA ALA A 69 -7.19 -0.44 7.18
C ALA A 69 -5.90 0.40 7.07
N ILE A 70 -5.99 1.60 6.47
CA ILE A 70 -4.82 2.45 6.21
C ILE A 70 -4.42 3.22 7.46
N CYS A 71 -3.17 3.06 7.86
CA CYS A 71 -2.54 3.83 8.93
C CYS A 71 -2.01 5.16 8.39
N SER A 72 -1.30 5.13 7.27
CA SER A 72 -0.68 6.32 6.67
C SER A 72 -0.46 6.17 5.17
N ILE A 73 -0.43 7.29 4.45
CA ILE A 73 -0.08 7.38 3.03
C ILE A 73 1.00 8.45 2.86
N THR A 74 2.13 8.06 2.31
CA THR A 74 3.23 8.97 1.94
C THR A 74 3.32 9.09 0.43
N VAL A 75 3.27 10.30 -0.09
CA VAL A 75 3.53 10.57 -1.52
C VAL A 75 5.03 10.52 -1.77
N LEU A 76 5.45 9.67 -2.72
CA LEU A 76 6.83 9.52 -3.17
C LEU A 76 7.06 10.25 -4.50
N VAL A 77 6.04 10.26 -5.35
CA VAL A 77 6.01 11.06 -6.58
C VAL A 77 4.63 11.66 -6.71
N ASP A 78 4.52 12.98 -6.88
CA ASP A 78 3.24 13.64 -7.07
C ASP A 78 2.76 13.57 -8.53
N GLU A 79 1.58 14.14 -8.79
CA GLU A 79 0.97 14.13 -10.11
C GLU A 79 1.75 14.96 -11.15
N GLN A 80 2.57 15.91 -10.66
CA GLN A 80 3.45 16.77 -11.44
C GLN A 80 4.82 16.12 -11.70
N GLY A 81 5.10 14.97 -11.10
CA GLY A 81 6.35 14.23 -11.25
C GLY A 81 7.47 14.67 -10.28
N ASN A 82 7.16 15.50 -9.29
CA ASN A 82 8.12 15.86 -8.25
C ASN A 82 8.38 14.65 -7.36
N LYS A 83 9.64 14.43 -6.98
CA LYS A 83 10.08 13.28 -6.19
C LYS A 83 10.32 13.66 -4.75
N TYR A 84 9.90 12.79 -3.85
CA TYR A 84 10.00 12.95 -2.40
C TYR A 84 10.75 11.77 -1.81
N SER A 85 11.47 12.03 -0.71
CA SER A 85 12.10 10.97 0.08
C SER A 85 11.85 11.15 1.56
N LEU A 86 11.77 10.02 2.26
CA LEU A 86 11.74 9.96 3.70
C LEU A 86 13.16 10.07 4.26
N LYS A 87 13.43 11.11 5.06
CA LYS A 87 14.66 11.21 5.88
C LYS A 87 14.25 11.29 7.35
N GLY A 88 14.51 10.22 8.11
CA GLY A 88 14.30 10.22 9.57
C GLY A 88 12.84 10.40 10.03
N GLY A 89 11.85 10.10 9.19
CA GLY A 89 10.42 10.30 9.48
C GLY A 89 9.84 11.57 8.86
N ASP A 90 10.68 12.51 8.40
CA ASP A 90 10.26 13.74 7.74
C ASP A 90 10.38 13.63 6.21
N MET A 91 9.43 14.25 5.50
CA MET A 91 9.35 14.24 4.04
C MET A 91 10.11 15.42 3.44
N THR A 92 11.06 15.15 2.54
CA THR A 92 11.84 16.19 1.84
C THR A 92 11.74 16.03 0.32
N ILE A 93 11.64 17.15 -0.41
CA ILE A 93 11.74 17.18 -1.88
C ILE A 93 13.19 16.92 -2.29
N GLN A 94 13.39 16.09 -3.32
CA GLN A 94 14.70 15.77 -3.90
C GLN A 94 15.11 16.74 -5.01
#